data_AF-A0AAV3XZM2-F1
#
_entry.id   AF-A0AAV3XZM2-F1
#
_cell.length_a   1.000
_cell.length_b   1.000
_cell.length_c   1.000
_cell.angle_alpha   90.00
_cell.angle_beta   90.00
_cell.angle_gamma   90.00
#
_symmetry.space_group_name_H-M   'P 1'
#
loop_
_entity.id
_entity.type
_entity.pdbx_description
1 polymer ?
#
loop_
_entity_poly.entity_id
_entity_poly.type
_entity_poly.pdbx_seq_one_letter_code
_entity_poly.pdbx_strand_id
1 'polypeptide(L)'
;MLSGKAVARAVRGHFLVDSVLDALLASSTFDIALPSVVSEETDPATDKRGEISASECEEMEERDNAYSKNEMRDNIDDSYLSSCLQRFDQVVKKEVSAEVVASSQELHWIEAKFAETKSKLLTSRTSRLWLQHREMLDILRRFIKGEGTGN
;
A
#
# COMPACT_ATOMS: atom_id res chain seq x y z
N MET A 1 20.40 20.24 -14.95
CA MET A 1 18.92 20.39 -15.00
C MET A 1 18.31 19.01 -14.87
N LEU A 2 17.36 18.81 -13.96
CA LEU A 2 16.68 17.51 -13.83
C LEU A 2 15.91 17.22 -15.13
N SER A 3 16.27 16.15 -15.83
CA SER A 3 15.58 15.76 -17.06
C SER A 3 14.16 15.27 -16.76
N GLY A 4 13.21 15.49 -17.67
CA GLY A 4 11.84 14.97 -17.52
C GLY A 4 11.78 13.46 -17.29
N LYS A 5 12.76 12.70 -17.82
CA LYS A 5 12.90 11.25 -17.58
C LYS A 5 13.27 10.92 -16.13
N ALA A 6 14.12 11.73 -15.50
CA ALA A 6 14.50 11.54 -14.09
C ALA A 6 13.30 11.82 -13.18
N VAL A 7 12.57 12.90 -13.45
CA VAL A 7 11.35 13.25 -12.71
C VAL A 7 10.28 12.18 -12.87
N ALA A 8 10.03 11.70 -14.10
CA ALA A 8 9.06 10.63 -14.34
C ALA A 8 9.38 9.33 -13.58
N ARG A 9 10.66 8.94 -13.51
CA ARG A 9 11.09 7.77 -12.73
C ARG A 9 10.88 7.97 -11.24
N ALA A 10 11.22 9.14 -10.70
CA ALA A 10 11.01 9.47 -9.29
C ALA A 10 9.51 9.40 -8.92
N VAL A 11 8.64 10.02 -9.74
CA VAL A 11 7.18 9.99 -9.53
C VAL A 11 6.65 8.55 -9.54
N ARG A 12 7.10 7.70 -10.48
CA ARG A 12 6.73 6.28 -10.48
C ARG A 12 7.18 5.56 -9.21
N GLY A 13 8.39 5.85 -8.72
CA GLY A 13 8.90 5.31 -7.45
C GLY A 13 7.98 5.65 -6.28
N HIS A 14 7.54 6.90 -6.17
CA HIS A 14 6.60 7.31 -5.13
C HIS A 14 5.24 6.60 -5.26
N PHE A 15 4.72 6.40 -6.48
CA PHE A 15 3.47 5.66 -6.67
C PHE A 15 3.60 4.17 -6.33
N LEU A 16 4.78 3.56 -6.49
CA LEU A 16 5.03 2.20 -6.03
C LEU A 16 4.99 2.12 -4.50
N VAL A 17 5.63 3.08 -3.82
CA VAL A 17 5.61 3.16 -2.35
C VAL A 17 4.17 3.32 -1.85
N ASP A 18 3.38 4.18 -2.49
CA ASP A 18 1.95 4.34 -2.19
C ASP A 18 1.17 3.02 -2.33
N SER A 19 1.37 2.27 -3.40
CA SER A 19 0.73 0.97 -3.59
C SER A 19 1.14 -0.06 -2.53
N VAL A 20 2.40 -0.06 -2.09
CA VAL A 20 2.86 -0.94 -1.00
C VAL A 20 2.23 -0.54 0.33
N LEU A 21 2.14 0.76 0.63
CA LEU A 21 1.48 1.24 1.83
C LEU A 21 -0.01 0.85 1.84
N ASP A 22 -0.70 0.95 0.71
CA ASP A 22 -2.08 0.50 0.57
C ASP A 22 -2.23 -1.00 0.80
N ALA A 23 -1.32 -1.81 0.24
CA ALA A 23 -1.31 -3.24 0.48
C ALA A 23 -1.08 -3.59 1.95
N LEU A 24 -0.13 -2.92 2.62
CA LEU A 24 0.15 -3.11 4.05
C LEU A 24 -1.01 -2.65 4.95
N LEU A 25 -1.68 -1.56 4.59
CA LEU A 25 -2.86 -1.08 5.31
C LEU A 25 -4.04 -2.03 5.13
N ALA A 26 -4.28 -2.53 3.92
CA ALA A 26 -5.31 -3.51 3.65
C ALA A 26 -5.01 -4.84 4.35
N SER A 27 -3.77 -5.32 4.31
CA SER A 27 -3.36 -6.56 4.98
C SER A 27 -3.49 -6.46 6.50
N SER A 28 -3.13 -5.32 7.10
CA SER A 28 -3.29 -5.12 8.55
C SER A 28 -4.74 -4.89 8.97
N THR A 29 -5.57 -4.28 8.12
CA THR A 29 -6.99 -4.04 8.43
C THR A 29 -7.84 -5.29 8.26
N PHE A 30 -7.51 -6.11 7.25
CA PHE A 30 -8.28 -7.30 6.89
C PHE A 30 -7.51 -8.62 7.04
N ASP A 31 -6.44 -8.65 7.82
CA ASP A 31 -5.62 -9.85 8.07
C ASP A 31 -5.32 -10.67 6.80
N ILE A 32 -5.18 -9.98 5.65
CA ILE A 32 -4.96 -10.63 4.35
C ILE A 32 -3.47 -10.93 4.25
N ALA A 33 -3.14 -12.20 4.04
CA ALA A 33 -1.76 -12.59 3.77
C ALA A 33 -1.28 -11.94 2.47
N LEU A 34 -0.28 -11.05 2.57
CA LEU A 34 0.39 -10.55 1.39
C LEU A 34 1.22 -11.69 0.77
N PRO A 35 1.20 -11.85 -0.57
CA PRO A 35 2.08 -12.79 -1.23
C PRO A 35 3.53 -12.38 -0.96
N SER A 36 4.17 -13.09 -0.04
CA SER A 36 5.60 -12.97 0.18
C SER A 36 6.28 -13.48 -1.08
N VAL A 37 7.02 -12.61 -1.76
CA VAL A 37 7.87 -13.01 -2.88
C VAL A 37 9.06 -13.78 -2.29
N VAL A 38 8.81 -15.01 -1.87
CA VAL A 38 9.83 -16.04 -1.71
C VAL A 38 9.58 -17.02 -2.84
N SER A 39 10.17 -16.72 -3.98
CA SER A 39 10.45 -17.77 -4.95
C SER A 39 11.69 -18.49 -4.46
N GLU A 40 11.50 -19.70 -3.94
CA GLU A 40 12.57 -20.68 -3.81
C GLU A 40 12.96 -21.22 -5.20
N GLU A 41 14.27 -21.53 -5.34
CA GLU A 41 14.94 -22.37 -6.37
C GLU A 41 15.13 -21.75 -7.78
N THR A 42 16.29 -21.80 -8.49
CA THR A 42 17.69 -22.26 -8.32
C THR A 42 18.50 -21.48 -9.40
N ASP A 43 19.76 -21.10 -9.21
CA ASP A 43 20.90 -21.87 -9.75
C ASP A 43 22.26 -21.41 -9.19
N PRO A 44 23.23 -22.34 -9.05
CA PRO A 44 24.58 -22.07 -8.54
C PRO A 44 25.57 -21.78 -9.69
N ALA A 45 26.50 -20.84 -9.46
CA ALA A 45 27.93 -20.88 -9.87
C ALA A 45 28.52 -19.48 -10.18
N THR A 46 29.48 -19.07 -9.34
CA THR A 46 30.71 -18.26 -9.64
C THR A 46 30.53 -16.83 -10.22
N ASP A 47 31.28 -15.78 -9.88
CA ASP A 47 32.59 -15.61 -9.25
C ASP A 47 32.74 -14.13 -8.81
N LYS A 48 33.75 -13.85 -7.97
CA LYS A 48 34.04 -12.63 -7.20
C LYS A 48 34.56 -11.44 -8.03
N ARG A 49 34.11 -10.21 -7.69
CA ARG A 49 34.84 -8.91 -7.60
C ARG A 49 33.79 -7.78 -7.54
N GLY A 50 33.87 -6.75 -6.73
CA GLY A 50 34.84 -6.29 -5.77
C GLY A 50 34.22 -5.06 -5.07
N GLU A 51 34.47 -4.98 -3.77
CA GLU A 51 34.43 -3.82 -2.87
C GLU A 51 33.87 -2.49 -3.43
N ILE A 52 32.74 -2.05 -2.89
CA ILE A 52 32.54 -0.63 -2.59
C ILE A 52 32.33 -0.53 -1.08
N SER A 53 33.36 0.00 -0.42
CA SER A 53 33.36 0.43 0.97
C SER A 53 32.29 1.50 1.16
N ALA A 54 31.23 1.17 1.89
CA ALA A 54 30.32 2.13 2.51
C ALA A 54 30.71 2.21 3.99
N SER A 55 31.87 2.83 4.23
CA SER A 55 32.22 3.40 5.53
C SER A 55 31.28 4.58 5.81
N GLU A 56 30.77 4.64 7.03
CA GLU A 56 30.04 5.75 7.64
C GLU A 56 28.58 5.93 7.22
N CYS A 57 27.70 5.14 7.85
CA CYS A 57 26.38 5.57 8.35
C CYS A 57 25.84 4.50 9.32
N GLU A 58 26.68 4.05 10.25
CA GLU A 58 26.22 3.32 11.43
C GLU A 58 26.31 4.26 12.61
N GLU A 59 25.18 4.85 12.97
CA GLU A 59 24.76 5.04 14.37
C GLU A 59 23.38 5.71 14.34
N MET A 60 22.42 5.04 15.00
CA MET A 60 21.05 5.50 15.30
C MET A 60 19.90 4.92 14.46
N GLU A 61 19.78 3.59 14.37
CA GLU A 61 18.49 2.92 14.06
C GLU A 61 18.19 1.68 14.93
N GLU A 62 18.69 1.61 16.16
CA GLU A 62 18.51 0.44 17.03
C GLU A 62 17.35 0.55 18.05
N ARG A 63 16.27 1.27 17.70
CA ARG A 63 15.14 1.46 18.65
C ARG A 63 13.70 1.40 18.12
N ASP A 64 13.44 0.91 16.92
CA ASP A 64 12.04 0.75 16.45
C ASP A 64 11.69 -0.65 15.91
N ASN A 65 12.54 -1.67 16.14
CA ASN A 65 12.20 -3.06 15.79
C ASN A 65 11.35 -3.77 16.86
N ALA A 66 10.32 -3.08 17.32
CA ALA A 66 9.26 -3.61 18.16
C ALA A 66 7.90 -3.40 17.48
N TYR A 67 7.79 -3.74 16.19
CA TYR A 67 6.48 -3.96 15.58
C TYR A 67 5.97 -5.31 16.07
N SER A 68 5.37 -5.22 17.25
CA SER A 68 4.67 -6.24 18.01
C SER A 68 3.98 -7.25 17.10
N LYS A 69 4.61 -8.42 16.96
CA LYS A 69 3.96 -9.65 16.50
C LYS A 69 3.07 -10.13 17.65
N ASN A 70 1.94 -9.46 17.86
CA ASN A 70 1.01 -9.78 18.94
C ASN A 70 -0.38 -10.05 18.38
N GLU A 71 -0.64 -11.35 18.22
CA GLU A 71 -1.88 -12.04 18.56
C GLU A 71 -3.14 -11.18 18.76
N MET A 72 -3.86 -10.94 17.67
CA MET A 72 -5.33 -10.94 17.70
C MET A 72 -5.81 -11.19 16.26
N ARG A 73 -5.85 -12.47 15.88
CA ARG A 73 -6.54 -12.92 14.67
C ARG A 73 -8.03 -12.74 14.90
N ASP A 74 -8.52 -11.51 14.72
CA ASP A 74 -9.95 -11.29 14.57
C ASP A 74 -10.33 -12.01 13.29
N ASN A 75 -11.08 -13.09 13.47
CA ASN A 75 -11.62 -13.93 12.42
C ASN A 75 -12.45 -13.03 11.51
N ILE A 76 -11.87 -12.61 10.39
CA ILE A 76 -12.58 -11.80 9.42
C ILE A 76 -13.62 -12.69 8.80
N ASP A 77 -14.85 -12.20 8.80
CA ASP A 77 -15.92 -12.78 8.02
C ASP A 77 -15.51 -12.63 6.54
N ASP A 78 -14.78 -13.63 6.02
CA ASP A 78 -14.46 -13.82 4.60
C ASP A 78 -15.71 -13.63 3.70
N SER A 79 -16.89 -13.83 4.30
CA SER A 79 -18.22 -13.51 3.76
C SER A 79 -18.37 -12.08 3.27
N TYR A 80 -17.93 -11.05 4.01
CA TYR A 80 -18.06 -9.64 3.63
C TYR A 80 -17.12 -9.29 2.47
N LEU A 81 -15.87 -9.77 2.51
CA LEU A 81 -14.89 -9.52 1.45
C LEU A 81 -15.32 -10.20 0.14
N SER A 82 -15.83 -11.43 0.23
CA SER A 82 -16.37 -12.17 -0.92
C SER A 82 -17.61 -11.48 -1.52
N SER A 83 -18.49 -10.94 -0.67
CA SER A 83 -19.66 -10.17 -1.11
C SER A 83 -19.26 -8.87 -1.83
N CYS A 84 -18.20 -8.20 -1.37
CA CYS A 84 -17.66 -7.03 -2.04
C CYS A 84 -17.06 -7.37 -3.41
N LEU A 85 -16.33 -8.49 -3.53
CA LEU A 85 -15.79 -8.96 -4.81
C LEU A 85 -16.90 -9.26 -5.82
N GLN A 86 -17.96 -9.94 -5.38
CA GLN A 86 -19.11 -10.26 -6.24
C GLN A 86 -19.77 -8.98 -6.79
N ARG A 87 -19.92 -7.94 -5.96
CA ARG A 87 -20.49 -6.66 -6.39
C ARG A 87 -19.55 -5.86 -7.27
N PHE A 88 -18.25 -5.93 -7.01
CA PHE A 88 -17.25 -5.35 -7.90
C PHE A 88 -17.37 -5.96 -9.31
N ASP A 89 -17.46 -7.29 -9.41
CA ASP A 89 -17.66 -7.97 -10.68
C ASP A 89 -18.96 -7.57 -11.38
N GLN A 90 -20.06 -7.40 -10.63
CA GLN A 90 -21.34 -6.91 -11.18
C GLN A 90 -21.23 -5.49 -11.75
N VAL A 91 -20.48 -4.60 -11.10
CA VAL A 91 -20.23 -3.24 -11.60
C VAL A 91 -19.34 -3.27 -12.85
N VAL A 92 -18.29 -4.09 -12.85
CA VAL A 92 -17.39 -4.25 -14.01
C VAL A 92 -18.16 -4.82 -15.21
N LYS A 93 -19.09 -5.75 -14.97
CA LYS A 93 -20.01 -6.29 -15.99
C LYS A 93 -21.14 -5.33 -16.37
N LYS A 94 -21.24 -4.17 -15.72
CA LYS A 94 -22.29 -3.14 -15.90
C LYS A 94 -23.71 -3.63 -15.59
N GLU A 95 -23.83 -4.68 -14.78
CA GLU A 95 -25.12 -5.24 -14.36
C GLU A 95 -25.78 -4.36 -13.29
N VAL A 96 -24.97 -3.64 -12.50
CA VAL A 96 -25.42 -2.79 -11.41
C VAL A 96 -24.73 -1.42 -11.50
N SER A 97 -25.46 -0.34 -11.21
CA SER A 97 -24.90 1.02 -11.14
C SER A 97 -23.94 1.17 -9.95
N ALA A 98 -22.86 1.93 -10.15
CA ALA A 98 -21.87 2.23 -9.11
C ALA A 98 -22.50 2.90 -7.87
N GLU A 99 -23.59 3.65 -8.04
CA GLU A 99 -24.29 4.34 -6.94
C GLU A 99 -24.99 3.35 -5.98
N VAL A 100 -25.53 2.26 -6.52
CA VAL A 100 -26.19 1.20 -5.74
C VAL A 100 -25.16 0.43 -4.92
N VAL A 101 -23.98 0.20 -5.50
CA VAL A 101 -22.87 -0.44 -4.78
C VAL A 101 -22.28 0.48 -3.72
N ALA A 102 -22.11 1.78 -4.01
CA ALA A 102 -21.61 2.75 -3.04
C ALA A 102 -22.46 2.88 -1.77
N SER A 103 -23.77 2.65 -1.88
CA SER A 103 -24.71 2.72 -0.75
C SER A 103 -24.82 1.41 0.04
N SER A 104 -23.97 0.44 -0.27
CA SER A 104 -24.07 -0.88 0.35
C SER A 104 -23.43 -0.96 1.73
N GLN A 105 -24.02 -1.77 2.60
CA GLN A 105 -23.60 -1.94 3.99
C GLN A 105 -22.18 -2.49 4.12
N GLU A 106 -21.77 -3.32 3.18
CA GLU A 106 -20.48 -3.98 3.11
C GLU A 106 -19.36 -2.97 2.80
N LEU A 107 -19.63 -1.99 1.92
CA LEU A 107 -18.69 -0.89 1.68
C LEU A 107 -18.60 0.06 2.86
N HIS A 108 -19.73 0.39 3.51
CA HIS A 108 -19.70 1.17 4.75
C HIS A 108 -18.96 0.46 5.89
N TRP A 109 -19.06 -0.87 5.98
CA TRP A 109 -18.31 -1.64 6.95
C TRP A 109 -16.80 -1.61 6.67
N ILE A 110 -16.39 -1.79 5.40
CA ILE A 110 -14.98 -1.65 4.96
C ILE A 110 -14.47 -0.25 5.31
N GLU A 111 -15.23 0.79 4.99
CA GLU A 111 -14.87 2.18 5.26
C GLU A 111 -14.72 2.44 6.77
N ALA A 112 -15.65 1.93 7.58
CA ALA A 112 -15.59 2.04 9.04
C ALA A 112 -14.35 1.34 9.61
N LYS A 113 -14.02 0.14 9.12
CA LYS A 113 -12.81 -0.59 9.53
C LYS A 113 -11.53 0.14 9.13
N PHE A 114 -11.46 0.69 7.93
CA PHE A 114 -10.35 1.53 7.51
C PHE A 114 -10.22 2.80 8.36
N ALA A 115 -11.33 3.45 8.68
CA ALA A 115 -11.33 4.63 9.54
C ALA A 115 -10.82 4.30 10.95
N GLU A 116 -11.22 3.15 11.50
CA GLU A 116 -10.74 2.64 12.78
C GLU A 116 -9.21 2.44 12.73
N THR A 117 -8.69 1.70 11.75
CA THR A 117 -7.25 1.48 11.58
C THR A 117 -6.49 2.79 11.37
N LYS A 118 -7.01 3.71 10.54
CA LYS A 118 -6.42 5.04 10.31
C LYS A 118 -6.33 5.83 11.63
N SER A 119 -7.37 5.78 12.46
CA SER A 119 -7.38 6.46 13.76
C SER A 119 -6.31 5.92 14.72
N LYS A 120 -6.12 4.60 14.75
CA LYS A 120 -5.06 3.93 15.52
C LYS A 120 -3.67 4.36 15.03
N LEU A 121 -3.49 4.44 13.72
CA LEU A 121 -2.22 4.84 13.11
C LEU A 121 -1.86 6.31 13.35
N LEU A 122 -2.86 7.21 13.43
CA LEU A 122 -2.61 8.64 13.66
C LEU A 122 -1.97 8.96 15.03
N THR A 123 -1.94 7.97 15.94
CA THR A 123 -1.25 8.07 17.23
C THR A 123 0.27 8.21 17.09
N SER A 124 0.87 7.60 16.06
CA SER A 124 2.30 7.67 15.79
C SER A 124 2.64 8.83 14.84
N ARG A 125 3.73 9.55 15.16
CA ARG A 125 4.27 10.63 14.31
C ARG A 125 4.63 10.13 12.93
N THR A 126 5.29 8.98 12.84
CA THR A 126 5.78 8.39 11.59
C THR A 126 4.60 8.00 10.70
N SER A 127 3.61 7.32 11.26
CA SER A 127 2.39 6.93 10.52
C SER A 127 1.60 8.14 10.02
N ARG A 128 1.54 9.23 10.81
CA ARG A 128 0.92 10.49 10.36
C ARG A 128 1.65 11.07 9.15
N LEU A 129 2.97 11.05 9.14
CA LEU A 129 3.77 11.54 8.01
C LEU A 129 3.52 10.71 6.75
N TRP A 130 3.43 9.37 6.88
CA TRP A 130 3.09 8.49 5.76
C TRP A 130 1.69 8.74 5.20
N LEU A 131 0.69 8.96 6.07
CA LEU A 131 -0.66 9.33 5.64
C LEU A 131 -0.69 10.69 4.92
N GLN A 132 0.07 11.68 5.41
CA GLN A 132 0.21 12.97 4.74
C GLN A 132 0.92 12.86 3.38
N HIS A 133 1.97 12.03 3.31
CA HIS A 133 2.67 11.75 2.06
C HIS A 133 1.71 11.15 1.02
N ARG A 134 0.87 10.20 1.43
CA ARG A 134 -0.15 9.60 0.59
C ARG A 134 -1.16 10.63 0.07
N GLU A 135 -1.68 11.50 0.95
CA GLU A 135 -2.60 12.57 0.55
C GLU A 135 -1.97 13.51 -0.51
N MET A 136 -0.68 13.83 -0.36
CA MET A 136 0.08 14.59 -1.36
C MET A 136 0.17 13.84 -2.71
N LEU A 137 0.42 12.53 -2.69
CA LEU A 137 0.48 11.74 -3.92
C LEU A 137 -0.86 11.63 -4.64
N ASP A 138 -1.97 11.59 -3.90
CA ASP A 138 -3.32 11.64 -4.49
C ASP A 138 -3.58 12.96 -5.19
N ILE A 139 -3.17 14.09 -4.60
CA ILE A 139 -3.23 15.41 -5.25
C ILE A 139 -2.37 15.39 -6.52
N LEU A 140 -1.16 14.86 -6.45
CA LEU A 140 -0.26 14.76 -7.61
C LEU A 140 -0.86 13.90 -8.72
N ARG A 141 -1.50 12.76 -8.40
CA ARG A 141 -2.19 11.91 -9.38
C ARG A 141 -3.34 12.64 -10.06
N ARG A 142 -4.15 13.39 -9.29
CA ARG A 142 -5.25 14.19 -9.83
C ARG A 142 -4.72 15.29 -10.74
N PHE A 143 -3.62 15.94 -10.35
CA PHE A 143 -2.97 16.96 -11.17
C PHE A 143 -2.46 16.37 -12.50
N ILE A 144 -1.72 15.26 -12.47
CA ILE A 144 -1.22 14.60 -13.68
C ILE A 144 -2.37 14.18 -14.61
N LYS A 145 -3.44 13.60 -14.06
CA LYS A 145 -4.64 13.23 -14.82
C LYS A 145 -5.34 14.46 -15.42
N GLY A 146 -5.47 15.55 -14.66
CA GLY A 146 -6.12 16.78 -15.09
C GLY A 146 -5.35 17.53 -16.17
N GLU A 147 -4.01 17.53 -16.09
CA GLU A 147 -3.13 18.18 -17.07
C GLU A 147 -2.99 17.38 -18.38
N GLY A 148 -3.60 16.19 -18.49
CA GLY A 148 -3.47 15.33 -19.68
C GLY A 148 -2.03 14.89 -19.97
N THR A 149 -1.12 15.02 -18.99
CA THR A 149 0.31 14.62 -19.11
C THR A 149 0.51 13.10 -18.97
N GLY A 150 -0.58 12.34 -19.03
CA GLY A 150 -0.63 10.88 -19.00
C GLY A 150 -0.79 10.23 -20.38
N ASN A 151 -0.12 10.75 -21.41
CA ASN A 151 0.14 10.04 -22.67
C ASN A 151 1.62 9.67 -22.76
#